data_AF-E6SKF7-F1
#
_entry.id   AF-E6SKF7-F1
#
_cell.length_a   1.000
_cell.length_b   1.000
_cell.length_c   1.000
_cell.angle_alpha   90.00
_cell.angle_beta   90.00
_cell.angle_gamma   90.00
#
_symmetry.space_group_name_H-M   'P 1'
#
loop_
_entity.id
_entity.type
_entity.pdbx_description
1 polymer ?
#
loop_
_entity_poly.entity_id
_entity_poly.type
_entity_poly.pdbx_seq_one_letter_code
_entity_poly.pdbx_strand_id
1 'polypeptide(L)'
;MVHEAAMATSSCSRCGRPLKDPRSRAMGMGPVCAARARDDKAMSMLPPGSPVVTVNGRHLHHVVRHSPTGMEWGYGGSGPADLARSILLDYLSRCGSGLRVRAMPGARLGKRGRERLVDQLYQAFKWDFVARFPYESWRLTGPEIAAWLMQTGLIESVPALPVTYEGRRTA
;
A
#
# COMPACT_ATOMS: atom_id res chain seq x y z
N MET A 1 -34.74 -16.26 31.97
CA MET A 1 -33.83 -15.39 31.18
C MET A 1 -33.40 -16.15 29.95
N VAL A 2 -34.14 -16.00 28.85
CA VAL A 2 -33.78 -16.61 27.57
C VAL A 2 -32.53 -15.89 27.04
N HIS A 3 -31.43 -16.62 26.86
CA HIS A 3 -30.31 -16.14 26.07
C HIS A 3 -30.77 -16.09 24.62
N GLU A 4 -31.11 -14.88 24.16
CA GLU A 4 -31.37 -14.63 22.74
C GLU A 4 -30.05 -14.85 22.00
N ALA A 5 -29.89 -16.05 21.43
CA ALA A 5 -28.73 -16.37 20.61
C ALA A 5 -28.77 -15.47 19.38
N ALA A 6 -27.92 -14.42 19.37
CA ALA A 6 -27.74 -13.53 18.24
C ALA A 6 -27.56 -14.37 16.96
N MET A 7 -28.51 -14.26 16.03
CA MET A 7 -28.49 -15.04 14.80
C MET A 7 -27.21 -14.73 14.03
N ALA A 8 -26.28 -15.69 14.02
CA ALA A 8 -25.00 -15.56 13.36
C ALA A 8 -25.22 -15.32 11.86
N THR A 9 -24.78 -14.17 11.35
CA THR A 9 -25.02 -13.78 9.96
C THR A 9 -24.26 -14.72 9.01
N SER A 10 -24.96 -15.30 8.02
CA SER A 10 -24.34 -16.19 7.04
C SER A 10 -23.56 -15.45 5.94
N SER A 11 -23.68 -14.13 5.86
CA SER A 11 -23.09 -13.27 4.84
C SER A 11 -22.46 -12.01 5.44
N CYS A 12 -21.42 -11.50 4.78
CA CYS A 12 -20.72 -10.28 5.18
C CYS A 12 -21.61 -9.05 4.99
N SER A 13 -21.87 -8.29 6.05
CA SER A 13 -22.65 -7.04 6.03
C SER A 13 -22.12 -5.98 5.06
N ARG A 14 -20.84 -6.01 4.69
CA ARG A 14 -20.22 -5.03 3.78
C ARG A 14 -20.22 -5.43 2.31
N CYS A 15 -19.98 -6.71 2.00
CA CYS A 15 -19.76 -7.17 0.62
C CYS A 15 -20.69 -8.30 0.18
N GLY A 16 -21.59 -8.76 1.04
CA GLY A 16 -22.55 -9.84 0.78
C GLY A 16 -21.94 -11.24 0.64
N ARG A 17 -20.61 -11.38 0.65
CA ARG A 17 -19.97 -12.71 0.49
C ARG A 17 -20.29 -13.64 1.66
N PRO A 18 -20.49 -14.95 1.42
CA PRO A 18 -20.76 -15.93 2.47
C PRO A 18 -19.64 -16.00 3.52
N LEU A 19 -20.04 -16.10 4.79
CA LEU A 19 -19.14 -16.27 5.93
C LEU A 19 -19.08 -17.75 6.32
N LYS A 20 -17.88 -18.33 6.27
CA LYS A 20 -17.62 -19.74 6.62
C LYS A 20 -17.10 -19.90 8.04
N ASP A 21 -16.25 -18.98 8.47
CA ASP A 21 -15.63 -18.98 9.78
C ASP A 21 -16.62 -18.54 10.88
N PRO A 22 -16.77 -19.29 11.98
CA PRO A 22 -17.70 -18.95 13.07
C PRO A 22 -17.46 -17.57 13.68
N ARG A 23 -16.20 -17.12 13.82
CA ARG A 23 -15.90 -15.78 14.35
C ARG A 23 -16.43 -14.69 13.42
N SER A 24 -16.22 -14.87 12.12
CA SER A 24 -16.72 -13.94 11.10
C SER A 24 -18.26 -13.89 11.09
N ARG A 25 -18.93 -15.04 11.22
CA ARG A 25 -20.41 -15.10 11.33
C ARG A 25 -20.93 -14.38 12.57
N ALA A 26 -20.27 -14.56 13.72
CA ALA A 26 -20.62 -13.86 14.95
C ALA A 26 -20.41 -12.34 14.84
N MET A 27 -19.36 -11.90 14.14
CA MET A 27 -19.13 -10.47 13.86
C MET A 27 -20.00 -9.90 12.73
N GLY A 28 -20.72 -10.74 11.98
CA GLY A 28 -21.46 -10.33 10.78
C GLY A 28 -20.59 -9.74 9.65
N MET A 29 -19.27 -9.94 9.69
CA MET A 29 -18.33 -9.34 8.73
C MET A 29 -17.11 -10.23 8.50
N GLY A 30 -16.75 -10.40 7.22
CA GLY A 30 -15.58 -11.20 6.83
C GLY A 30 -14.26 -10.49 7.16
N PRO A 31 -13.16 -11.23 7.37
CA PRO A 31 -11.90 -10.69 7.92
C PRO A 31 -11.30 -9.57 7.07
N VAL A 32 -11.40 -9.66 5.74
CA VAL A 32 -10.93 -8.61 4.81
C VAL A 32 -11.77 -7.33 4.92
N CYS A 33 -13.09 -7.48 5.04
CA CYS A 33 -14.00 -6.32 5.19
C CYS A 33 -13.87 -5.69 6.58
N ALA A 34 -13.64 -6.50 7.62
CA ALA A 34 -13.41 -6.04 8.98
C ALA A 34 -12.10 -5.26 9.10
N ALA A 35 -11.01 -5.76 8.49
CA ALA A 35 -9.76 -5.02 8.39
C ALA A 35 -9.98 -3.66 7.70
N ARG A 36 -10.65 -3.66 6.53
CA ARG A 36 -10.96 -2.41 5.83
C ARG A 36 -11.84 -1.46 6.64
N ALA A 37 -12.81 -1.97 7.41
CA ALA A 37 -13.65 -1.12 8.26
C ALA A 37 -12.86 -0.48 9.41
N ARG A 38 -11.85 -1.19 9.94
CA ARG A 38 -10.92 -0.62 10.93
C ARG A 38 -10.04 0.46 10.32
N ASP A 39 -9.52 0.23 9.11
CA ASP A 39 -8.74 1.23 8.37
C ASP A 39 -9.59 2.48 8.07
N ASP A 40 -10.83 2.30 7.60
CA ASP A 40 -11.77 3.39 7.32
C ASP A 40 -12.07 4.20 8.61
N LYS A 41 -12.29 3.51 9.74
CA LYS A 41 -12.51 4.16 11.04
C LYS A 41 -11.28 4.91 11.51
N ALA A 42 -10.09 4.32 11.41
CA ALA A 42 -8.83 4.99 11.78
C ALA A 42 -8.61 6.26 10.96
N MET A 43 -8.88 6.21 9.64
CA MET A 43 -8.79 7.36 8.76
C MET A 43 -9.78 8.47 9.12
N SER A 44 -11.01 8.11 9.56
CA SER A 44 -12.00 9.11 10.01
C SER A 44 -11.60 9.86 11.29
N MET A 45 -10.59 9.38 12.00
CA MET A 45 -10.08 9.98 13.25
C MET A 45 -8.82 10.82 13.03
N LEU A 46 -8.35 10.98 11.79
CA LEU A 46 -7.16 11.77 11.50
C LEU A 46 -7.45 13.27 11.62
N PRO A 47 -6.52 14.06 12.21
CA PRO A 47 -6.63 15.52 12.22
C PRO A 47 -6.71 16.11 10.79
N PRO A 48 -7.32 17.30 10.60
CA PRO A 48 -7.24 18.03 9.33
C PRO A 48 -5.79 18.24 8.87
N GLY A 49 -5.54 18.21 7.57
CA GLY A 49 -4.21 18.31 6.97
C GLY A 49 -3.36 17.02 7.04
N SER A 50 -3.87 15.95 7.66
CA SER A 50 -3.14 14.69 7.78
C SER A 50 -2.97 14.01 6.41
N PRO A 51 -1.77 13.49 6.11
CA PRO A 51 -1.50 12.77 4.87
C PRO A 51 -2.24 11.43 4.85
N VAL A 52 -3.05 11.20 3.82
CA VAL A 52 -3.71 9.92 3.55
C VAL A 52 -3.21 9.39 2.22
N VAL A 53 -2.66 8.18 2.22
CA VAL A 53 -2.16 7.51 1.01
C VAL A 53 -2.91 6.20 0.79
N THR A 54 -3.39 6.00 -0.43
CA THR A 54 -4.10 4.80 -0.83
C THR A 54 -3.52 4.16 -2.08
N VAL A 55 -3.76 2.86 -2.25
CA VAL A 55 -3.53 2.07 -3.46
C VAL A 55 -4.83 1.40 -3.86
N ASN A 56 -5.38 1.75 -5.02
CA ASN A 56 -6.71 1.32 -5.48
C ASN A 56 -7.80 1.54 -4.41
N GLY A 57 -7.78 2.71 -3.75
CA GLY A 57 -8.73 3.08 -2.69
C GLY A 57 -8.58 2.31 -1.38
N ARG A 58 -7.47 1.58 -1.16
CA ARG A 58 -7.12 0.94 0.12
C ARG A 58 -5.91 1.63 0.74
N HIS A 59 -5.87 1.75 2.06
CA HIS A 59 -4.74 2.39 2.74
C HIS A 59 -3.41 1.71 2.39
N LEU A 60 -2.39 2.52 2.05
CA LEU A 60 -1.04 2.03 1.81
C LEU A 60 -0.37 1.71 3.15
N HIS A 61 0.16 0.51 3.28
CA HIS A 61 0.89 0.12 4.50
C HIS A 61 2.18 0.95 4.63
N HIS A 62 2.30 1.71 5.72
CA HIS A 62 3.51 2.47 6.04
C HIS A 62 4.63 1.54 6.48
N VAL A 63 5.71 1.51 5.71
CA VAL A 63 6.90 0.74 6.05
C VAL A 63 7.91 1.65 6.74
N VAL A 64 7.78 1.75 8.06
CA VAL A 64 8.60 2.63 8.91
C VAL A 64 10.08 2.30 8.76
N ARG A 65 10.88 3.30 8.39
CA ARG A 65 12.35 3.21 8.43
C ARG A 65 12.98 4.46 9.03
N HIS A 66 12.53 5.64 8.60
CA HIS A 66 13.12 6.91 8.98
C HIS A 66 12.19 7.77 9.83
N SER A 67 10.87 7.66 9.61
CA SER A 67 9.88 8.53 10.23
C SER A 67 8.84 7.68 10.97
N PRO A 68 8.88 7.62 12.32
CA PRO A 68 7.84 6.94 13.08
C PRO A 68 6.50 7.71 13.04
N THR A 69 6.51 8.98 12.65
CA THR A 69 5.34 9.87 12.66
C THR A 69 4.47 9.76 11.41
N GLY A 70 4.90 9.03 10.38
CA GLY A 70 4.10 8.76 9.19
C GLY A 70 4.78 9.09 7.86
N MET A 71 4.03 8.84 6.79
CA MET A 71 4.38 9.15 5.41
C MET A 71 4.02 10.59 5.06
N GLU A 72 4.88 11.30 4.33
CA GLU A 72 4.69 12.69 3.89
C GLU A 72 5.18 12.87 2.44
N TRP A 73 4.90 14.01 1.80
CA TRP A 73 5.37 14.33 0.44
C TRP A 73 5.57 15.84 0.21
N GLY A 74 6.14 16.20 -0.94
CA GLY A 74 6.32 17.59 -1.37
C GLY A 74 7.60 18.26 -0.86
N TYR A 75 8.52 17.52 -0.23
CA TYR A 75 9.83 18.00 0.19
C TYR A 75 10.86 16.87 0.30
N GLY A 76 12.12 17.21 0.56
CA GLY A 76 13.24 16.27 0.67
C GLY A 76 13.55 15.81 2.10
N GLY A 77 12.69 14.98 2.71
CA GLY A 77 12.89 14.54 4.12
C GLY A 77 12.58 13.07 4.40
N SER A 78 12.51 12.72 5.68
CA SER A 78 12.31 11.34 6.17
C SER A 78 10.90 10.79 5.89
N GLY A 79 9.85 11.58 6.04
CA GLY A 79 8.48 11.17 5.70
C GLY A 79 8.31 10.84 4.20
N PRO A 80 8.80 11.70 3.28
CA PRO A 80 8.89 11.39 1.84
C PRO A 80 9.71 10.15 1.51
N ALA A 81 10.79 9.91 2.26
CA ALA A 81 11.60 8.70 2.10
C ALA A 81 10.83 7.44 2.49
N ASP A 82 10.07 7.47 3.58
CA ASP A 82 9.22 6.35 4.01
C ASP A 82 8.03 6.13 3.06
N LEU A 83 7.46 7.19 2.49
CA LEU A 83 6.44 7.08 1.44
C LEU A 83 6.99 6.41 0.18
N ALA A 84 8.15 6.86 -0.31
CA ALA A 84 8.83 6.24 -1.45
C ALA A 84 9.08 4.74 -1.21
N ARG A 85 9.58 4.40 -0.01
CA ARG A 85 9.83 3.02 0.39
C ARG A 85 8.55 2.18 0.43
N SER A 86 7.47 2.74 0.96
CA SER A 86 6.18 2.07 1.09
C SER A 86 5.53 1.79 -0.27
N ILE A 87 5.56 2.76 -1.19
CA ILE A 87 5.07 2.59 -2.57
C ILE A 87 5.85 1.49 -3.29
N LEU A 88 7.19 1.58 -3.29
CA LEU A 88 8.02 0.61 -4.02
C LEU A 88 7.89 -0.81 -3.45
N LEU A 89 7.84 -0.96 -2.12
CA LEU A 89 7.69 -2.29 -1.52
C LEU A 89 6.33 -2.91 -1.84
N ASP A 90 5.24 -2.15 -1.77
CA ASP A 90 3.91 -2.62 -2.18
C ASP A 90 3.89 -3.01 -3.66
N TYR A 91 4.41 -2.15 -4.54
CA TYR A 91 4.46 -2.39 -5.99
C TYR A 91 5.23 -3.66 -6.36
N LEU A 92 6.46 -3.79 -5.87
CA LEU A 92 7.33 -4.93 -6.17
C LEU A 92 6.82 -6.24 -5.56
N SER A 93 6.09 -6.17 -4.45
CA SER A 93 5.44 -7.33 -3.85
C SER A 93 4.29 -7.84 -4.73
N ARG A 94 3.52 -6.93 -5.35
CA ARG A 94 2.43 -7.28 -6.27
C ARG A 94 2.92 -7.84 -7.61
N CYS A 95 4.13 -7.47 -8.04
CA CYS A 95 4.71 -7.96 -9.29
C CYS A 95 4.94 -9.49 -9.29
N GLY A 96 5.03 -10.13 -8.12
CA GLY A 96 5.16 -11.58 -8.00
C GLY A 96 6.37 -12.11 -8.80
N SER A 97 6.11 -13.05 -9.72
CA SER A 97 7.10 -13.65 -10.62
C SER A 97 7.41 -12.82 -11.87
N GLY A 98 6.67 -11.74 -12.13
CA GLY A 98 6.92 -10.84 -13.25
C GLY A 98 8.09 -9.89 -13.06
N LEU A 99 8.65 -9.81 -11.84
CA LEU A 99 9.83 -9.01 -11.53
C LEU A 99 11.12 -9.80 -11.79
N ARG A 100 11.99 -9.26 -12.65
CA ARG A 100 13.35 -9.76 -12.91
C ARG A 100 14.37 -8.63 -12.72
N VAL A 101 15.49 -8.96 -12.06
CA VAL A 101 16.59 -8.03 -11.83
C VAL A 101 17.83 -8.49 -12.56
N ARG A 102 18.54 -7.55 -13.20
CA ARG A 102 19.67 -7.88 -14.09
C ARG A 102 20.81 -8.59 -13.38
N ALA A 103 21.09 -8.19 -12.13
CA ALA A 103 22.16 -8.78 -11.32
C ALA A 103 21.89 -10.24 -10.91
N MET A 104 20.64 -10.73 -11.05
CA MET A 104 20.28 -12.11 -10.72
C MET A 104 19.33 -12.71 -11.77
N PRO A 105 19.85 -13.04 -12.97
CA PRO A 105 19.05 -13.62 -14.05
C PRO A 105 18.36 -14.91 -13.60
N GLY A 106 17.07 -15.07 -13.95
CA GLY A 106 16.28 -16.26 -13.63
C GLY A 106 15.86 -16.43 -12.16
N ALA A 107 16.50 -15.73 -11.22
CA ALA A 107 16.17 -15.81 -9.80
C ALA A 107 14.79 -15.21 -9.49
N ARG A 108 14.11 -15.77 -8.48
CA ARG A 108 12.90 -15.18 -7.89
C ARG A 108 13.27 -14.45 -6.61
N LEU A 109 12.94 -13.17 -6.54
CA LEU A 109 13.14 -12.38 -5.33
C LEU A 109 12.18 -12.83 -4.23
N GLY A 110 12.72 -13.30 -3.11
CA GLY A 110 11.97 -13.44 -1.86
C GLY A 110 11.69 -12.09 -1.20
N LYS A 111 11.02 -12.10 -0.05
CA LYS A 111 10.70 -10.87 0.73
C LYS A 111 11.95 -10.01 1.00
N ARG A 112 12.98 -10.61 1.61
CA ARG A 112 14.26 -9.92 1.91
C ARG A 112 14.96 -9.37 0.66
N GLY A 113 14.85 -10.09 -0.46
CA GLY A 113 15.41 -9.64 -1.74
C GLY A 113 14.73 -8.37 -2.23
N ARG A 114 13.39 -8.31 -2.17
CA ARG A 114 12.62 -7.11 -2.52
C ARG A 114 12.96 -5.94 -1.60
N GLU A 115 13.06 -6.17 -0.30
CA GLU A 115 13.44 -5.12 0.66
C GLU A 115 14.82 -4.51 0.35
N ARG A 116 15.82 -5.35 0.02
CA ARG A 116 17.15 -4.87 -0.41
C ARG A 116 17.12 -4.09 -1.72
N LEU A 117 16.30 -4.53 -2.68
CA LEU A 117 16.11 -3.82 -3.93
C LEU A 117 15.46 -2.46 -3.70
N VAL A 118 14.43 -2.39 -2.86
CA VAL A 118 13.79 -1.14 -2.47
C VAL A 118 14.81 -0.20 -1.82
N ASP A 119 15.65 -0.71 -0.91
CA ASP A 119 16.67 0.10 -0.23
C ASP A 119 17.69 0.74 -1.20
N GLN A 120 17.89 0.17 -2.40
CA GLN A 120 18.72 0.75 -3.46
C GLN A 120 17.97 1.81 -4.30
N LEU A 121 16.64 1.72 -4.37
CA LEU A 121 15.81 2.51 -5.29
C LEU A 121 15.13 3.71 -4.65
N TYR A 122 14.72 3.60 -3.39
CA TYR A 122 13.75 4.53 -2.80
C TYR A 122 14.25 5.98 -2.71
N GLN A 123 15.55 6.20 -2.57
CA GLN A 123 16.10 7.56 -2.49
C GLN A 123 16.00 8.29 -3.83
N ALA A 124 16.33 7.63 -4.95
CA ALA A 124 16.16 8.21 -6.28
C ALA A 124 14.66 8.45 -6.57
N PHE A 125 13.83 7.43 -6.30
CA PHE A 125 12.38 7.53 -6.48
C PHE A 125 11.75 8.68 -5.67
N LYS A 126 12.23 8.89 -4.44
CA LYS A 126 11.80 10.00 -3.59
C LYS A 126 12.03 11.34 -4.29
N TRP A 127 13.19 11.55 -4.90
CA TRP A 127 13.51 12.81 -5.55
C TRP A 127 12.76 12.99 -6.88
N ASP A 128 12.58 11.93 -7.64
CA ASP A 128 11.92 11.98 -8.96
C ASP A 128 10.40 12.18 -8.85
N PHE A 129 9.77 11.64 -7.79
CA PHE A 129 8.33 11.72 -7.59
C PHE A 129 7.94 12.37 -6.26
N VAL A 130 8.26 11.71 -5.15
CA VAL A 130 7.60 11.98 -3.86
C VAL A 130 7.88 13.39 -3.32
N ALA A 131 9.09 13.89 -3.49
CA ALA A 131 9.47 15.24 -3.10
C ALA A 131 8.84 16.33 -3.98
N ARG A 132 8.30 15.95 -5.14
CA ARG A 132 7.74 16.86 -6.17
C ARG A 132 6.23 16.78 -6.27
N PHE A 133 5.58 15.87 -5.55
CA PHE A 133 4.13 15.79 -5.53
C PHE A 133 3.50 17.09 -5.05
N PRO A 134 2.39 17.56 -5.68
CA PRO A 134 1.64 18.68 -5.18
C PRO A 134 1.21 18.46 -3.72
N TYR A 135 1.18 19.54 -2.94
CA TYR A 135 0.95 19.48 -1.51
C TYR A 135 -0.43 18.87 -1.16
N GLU A 136 -1.48 19.30 -1.86
CA GLU A 136 -2.87 18.91 -1.56
C GLU A 136 -3.18 17.47 -1.94
N SER A 137 -2.84 17.08 -3.17
CA SER A 137 -3.10 15.75 -3.68
C SER A 137 -2.21 15.38 -4.86
N TRP A 138 -2.03 14.09 -5.06
CA TRP A 138 -1.25 13.53 -6.15
C TRP A 138 -1.78 12.16 -6.56
N ARG A 139 -1.42 11.75 -7.78
CA ARG A 139 -1.73 10.44 -8.35
C ARG A 139 -0.51 9.89 -9.04
N LEU A 140 -0.24 8.59 -8.83
CA LEU A 140 0.85 7.87 -9.47
C LEU A 140 0.38 6.46 -9.87
N THR A 141 0.60 6.07 -11.12
CA THR A 141 0.12 4.81 -11.67
C THR A 141 1.19 3.74 -11.72
N GLY A 142 0.76 2.48 -11.76
CA GLY A 142 1.66 1.34 -11.96
C GLY A 142 2.48 1.42 -13.25
N PRO A 143 1.92 1.79 -14.41
CA PRO A 143 2.71 2.05 -15.61
C PRO A 143 3.79 3.12 -15.44
N GLU A 144 3.54 4.21 -14.72
CA GLU A 144 4.56 5.24 -14.43
C GLU A 144 5.69 4.68 -13.55
N ILE A 145 5.35 3.89 -12.53
CA ILE A 145 6.34 3.22 -11.68
C ILE A 145 7.15 2.20 -12.48
N ALA A 146 6.49 1.39 -13.31
CA ALA A 146 7.16 0.41 -14.17
C ALA A 146 8.12 1.09 -15.15
N ALA A 147 7.70 2.18 -15.79
CA ALA A 147 8.53 2.95 -16.70
C ALA A 147 9.76 3.52 -15.98
N TRP A 148 9.59 4.10 -14.79
CA TRP A 148 10.70 4.58 -13.97
C TRP A 148 11.66 3.45 -13.57
N LEU A 149 11.12 2.33 -13.10
CA LEU A 149 11.91 1.15 -12.71
C LEU A 149 12.79 0.63 -13.86
N MET A 150 12.28 0.62 -15.08
CA MET A 150 13.04 0.19 -16.27
C MET A 150 14.21 1.14 -16.59
N GLN A 151 14.13 2.41 -16.23
CA GLN A 151 15.20 3.41 -16.44
C GLN A 151 16.36 3.28 -15.43
N THR A 152 16.15 2.60 -14.31
CA THR A 152 17.17 2.45 -13.24
C THR A 152 18.38 1.63 -13.66
N GLY A 153 18.28 0.84 -14.73
CA GLY A 153 19.30 -0.12 -15.12
C GLY A 153 19.43 -1.33 -14.17
N LEU A 154 18.68 -1.40 -13.07
CA LEU A 154 18.68 -2.55 -12.15
C LEU A 154 17.64 -3.62 -12.55
N ILE A 155 16.55 -3.18 -13.16
CA ILE A 155 15.42 -4.02 -13.54
C ILE A 155 15.61 -4.55 -14.96
N GLU A 156 15.43 -5.85 -15.13
CA GLU A 156 15.43 -6.51 -16.45
C GLU A 156 14.01 -6.52 -17.02
N SER A 157 13.03 -6.89 -16.20
CA SER A 157 11.61 -6.81 -16.54
C SER A 157 10.75 -6.61 -15.30
N VAL A 158 9.66 -5.88 -15.47
CA VAL A 158 8.65 -5.62 -14.44
C VAL A 158 7.29 -5.43 -15.12
N PRO A 159 6.19 -6.02 -14.62
CA PRO A 159 4.89 -5.80 -15.21
C PRO A 159 4.41 -4.36 -14.95
N ALA A 160 3.68 -3.80 -15.90
CA ALA A 160 2.90 -2.59 -15.70
C ALA A 160 1.57 -2.96 -15.04
N LEU A 161 1.53 -2.93 -13.70
CA LEU A 161 0.34 -3.34 -12.95
C LEU A 161 -0.78 -2.30 -13.05
N PRO A 162 -2.07 -2.71 -13.12
CA PRO A 162 -3.21 -1.80 -13.08
C PRO A 162 -3.49 -1.34 -11.65
N VAL A 163 -2.51 -0.66 -11.04
CA VAL A 163 -2.61 -0.07 -9.71
C VAL A 163 -2.49 1.44 -9.81
N THR A 164 -3.20 2.15 -8.96
CA THR A 164 -3.11 3.61 -8.79
C THR A 164 -2.83 3.90 -7.32
N TYR A 165 -1.77 4.64 -7.07
CA TYR A 165 -1.46 5.24 -5.78
C TYR A 165 -1.95 6.69 -5.78
N GLU A 166 -2.59 7.08 -4.68
CA GLU A 166 -3.16 8.41 -4.53
C GLU A 166 -2.84 8.92 -3.14
N GLY A 167 -2.42 10.18 -3.06
CA GLY A 167 -2.27 10.89 -1.80
C GLY A 167 -3.18 12.10 -1.75
N ARG A 168 -3.75 12.36 -0.59
CA ARG A 168 -4.52 13.56 -0.29
C ARG A 168 -4.29 13.97 1.15
N ARG A 169 -4.39 15.25 1.46
CA ARG A 169 -4.53 15.70 2.84
C ARG A 169 -6.01 15.71 3.23
N THR A 170 -6.31 15.36 4.48
CA THR A 170 -7.66 15.48 5.01
C THR A 170 -8.08 16.96 5.02
N ALA A 171 -9.34 17.20 4.66
CA ALA A 171 -9.94 18.53 4.75
C ALA A 171 -10.11 18.97 6.22
#